data_AF-A0A5R9C6V5-F1
#
_entry.id   AF-A0A5R9C6V5-F1
#
_cell.length_a   1.000
_cell.length_b   1.000
_cell.length_c   1.000
_cell.angle_alpha   90.00
_cell.angle_beta   90.00
_cell.angle_gamma   90.00
#
_symmetry.space_group_name_H-M   'P 1'
#
loop_
_entity.id
_entity.type
_entity.pdbx_description
1 polymer ?
#
loop_
_entity_poly.entity_id
_entity_poly.type
_entity_poly.pdbx_seq_one_letter_code
_entity_poly.pdbx_strand_id
1 'polypeptide(L)' 'MYKVIERGYRTVEIESISEEPTVYSFGKRYRTAAVNLIDNGIRYNNLCLNVYTDEHGDYLDFTKTRYKQFGKVTIK' A
#
# COMPACT_ATOMS: atom_id res chain seq x y z
N MET A 1 9.65 7.82 4.03
CA MET A 1 10.25 7.48 2.71
C MET A 1 9.13 7.53 1.70
N TYR A 2 9.25 8.34 0.65
CA TYR A 2 8.22 8.51 -0.38
C TYR A 2 8.53 7.62 -1.58
N LYS A 3 7.55 6.83 -2.05
CA LYS A 3 7.72 5.94 -3.22
C LYS A 3 6.54 6.07 -4.17
N VAL A 4 6.82 6.19 -5.47
CA VAL A 4 5.82 6.33 -6.54
C VAL A 4 5.86 5.13 -7.46
N ILE A 5 4.70 4.57 -7.78
CA ILE A 5 4.56 3.45 -8.71
C ILE A 5 3.48 3.77 -9.72
N GLU A 6 3.81 3.67 -11.00
CA GLU A 6 2.90 4.00 -12.09
C GLU A 6 2.48 2.74 -12.86
N ARG A 7 1.19 2.69 -13.23
CA ARG A 7 0.59 1.65 -14.08
C ARG A 7 -0.45 2.26 -15.02
N GLY A 8 -0.03 2.63 -16.22
CA GLY A 8 -0.87 3.38 -17.16
C GLY A 8 -1.17 4.78 -16.61
N TYR A 9 -2.44 5.21 -16.66
CA TYR A 9 -2.89 6.50 -16.10
C TYR A 9 -3.12 6.48 -14.58
N ARG A 10 -2.48 5.53 -13.88
CA ARG A 10 -2.68 5.31 -12.45
C ARG A 10 -1.36 5.37 -11.69
N THR A 11 -1.39 6.03 -10.54
CA THR A 11 -0.23 6.24 -9.68
C THR A 11 -0.55 5.81 -8.26
N VAL A 12 0.36 5.07 -7.64
CA VAL A 12 0.38 4.78 -6.21
C VAL A 12 1.52 5.58 -5.61
N GLU A 13 1.21 6.43 -4.64
CA GLU A 13 2.18 7.15 -3.85
C GLU A 13 2.15 6.60 -2.42
N ILE A 14 3.24 6.03 -1.97
CA ILE A 14 3.43 5.59 -0.58
C ILE A 14 4.08 6.75 0.15
N GLU A 15 3.33 7.43 1.00
CA GLU A 15 3.78 8.64 1.70
C GLU A 15 4.64 8.31 2.93
N SER A 16 4.17 7.34 3.71
CA SER A 16 4.83 6.91 4.94
C SER A 16 4.51 5.45 5.27
N ILE A 17 5.38 4.83 6.05
CA ILE A 17 5.21 3.48 6.58
C ILE A 17 5.42 3.57 8.09
N SER A 18 4.47 3.05 8.85
CA SER A 18 4.61 2.91 10.29
C SER A 18 5.71 1.90 10.59
N GLU A 19 6.68 2.29 11.43
CA GLU A 19 7.68 1.36 11.96
C GLU A 19 7.08 0.44 13.02
N GLU A 20 6.02 0.90 13.69
CA GLU A 20 5.33 0.16 14.72
C GLU A 20 4.24 -0.72 14.13
N PRO A 21 4.22 -2.03 14.45
CA PRO A 21 3.12 -2.88 14.08
C PRO A 21 1.89 -2.56 14.92
N THR A 22 0.77 -2.38 14.25
CA THR A 22 -0.56 -2.25 14.85
C THR A 22 -1.11 -3.62 15.25
N VAL A 23 -1.89 -3.66 16.34
CA VAL A 23 -2.58 -4.86 16.81
C VAL A 23 -3.92 -4.96 16.06
N TYR A 24 -3.92 -5.55 14.86
CA TYR A 24 -5.17 -5.90 14.17
C TYR A 24 -5.53 -7.38 14.40
N SER A 25 -6.80 -7.68 14.11
CA SER A 25 -7.48 -8.94 14.44
C SER A 25 -6.66 -10.20 14.12
N PHE A 26 -6.75 -11.20 15.01
CA PHE A 26 -6.06 -12.50 14.98
C PHE A 26 -4.59 -12.52 15.42
N GLY A 27 -4.14 -11.55 16.21
CA GLY A 27 -2.81 -11.59 16.85
C GLY A 27 -1.62 -11.43 15.89
N LYS A 28 -1.90 -11.03 14.64
CA LYS A 28 -0.88 -10.75 13.65
C LYS A 28 -0.48 -9.27 13.73
N ARG A 29 0.82 -9.02 13.87
CA ARG A 29 1.43 -7.69 13.89
C ARG A 29 1.55 -7.19 12.45
N TYR A 30 0.83 -6.11 12.09
CA TYR A 30 0.92 -5.50 10.76
C TYR A 30 1.45 -4.08 10.87
N ARG A 31 2.46 -3.73 10.06
CA ARG A 31 2.77 -2.32 9.81
C ARG A 31 1.74 -1.74 8.86
N THR A 32 1.51 -0.44 8.92
CA THR A 32 0.59 0.27 8.02
C THR A 32 1.36 1.23 7.13
N ALA A 33 0.81 1.53 5.95
CA ALA A 33 1.33 2.55 5.06
C ALA A 33 0.22 3.55 4.72
N ALA A 34 0.58 4.83 4.71
CA ALA A 34 -0.25 5.89 4.17
C ALA A 34 -0.02 5.98 2.65
N VAL A 35 -1.10 5.89 1.88
CA VAL A 35 -1.05 5.77 0.42
C VAL A 35 -2.03 6.74 -0.23
N ASN A 36 -1.58 7.44 -1.27
CA ASN A 36 -2.47 8.09 -2.21
C ASN A 36 -2.56 7.28 -3.50
N LEU A 37 -3.75 7.26 -4.09
CA LEU A 37 -3.96 6.73 -5.42
C LEU A 37 -4.44 7.84 -6.35
N ILE A 38 -3.82 7.93 -7.52
CA ILE A 38 -4.30 8.79 -8.61
C ILE A 38 -4.78 7.85 -9.70
N ASP A 39 -6.03 7.98 -10.14
CA ASP A 39 -6.58 7.20 -11.27
C ASP A 39 -7.30 8.17 -12.20
N ASN A 40 -6.83 8.29 -13.44
CA ASN A 40 -7.36 9.22 -14.44
C ASN A 40 -7.50 10.67 -13.93
N GLY A 41 -6.50 11.15 -13.19
CA GLY A 41 -6.47 12.51 -12.62
C GLY A 41 -7.30 12.69 -11.34
N ILE A 42 -8.05 11.68 -10.90
CA ILE A 42 -8.77 11.72 -9.63
C ILE A 42 -7.86 11.20 -8.51
N ARG A 43 -7.62 12.02 -7.50
CA ARG A 43 -6.80 11.66 -6.33
C ARG A 43 -7.68 11.13 -5.19
N TYR A 44 -7.31 9.95 -4.69
CA TYR A 44 -7.87 9.31 -3.51
C TYR A 44 -6.82 9.37 -2.40
N ASN A 45 -7.05 10.28 -1.44
CA ASN A 45 -6.07 10.61 -0.42
C ASN A 45 -6.11 9.66 0.78
N ASN A 46 -4.96 9.49 1.44
CA ASN A 46 -4.81 8.93 2.79
C ASN A 46 -5.45 7.55 2.98
N LEU A 47 -5.23 6.64 2.04
CA LEU A 47 -5.59 5.24 2.20
C LEU A 47 -4.59 4.59 3.16
N CYS A 48 -5.09 4.06 4.28
CA CYS A 48 -4.30 3.26 5.19
C CYS A 48 -4.34 1.80 4.73
N LEU A 49 -3.20 1.25 4.32
CA LEU A 49 -3.06 -0.15 3.90
C LEU A 49 -2.12 -0.91 4.82
N ASN A 50 -2.40 -2.20 5.00
CA ASN A 50 -1.50 -3.09 5.71
C ASN A 50 -0.29 -3.44 4.84
N VAL A 51 0.89 -3.39 5.45
CA VAL A 51 2.14 -3.92 4.92
C VAL A 51 2.21 -5.39 5.28
N TYR A 52 2.39 -6.21 4.25
CA TYR A 52 2.64 -7.64 4.36
C TYR A 52 4.12 -7.90 4.10
N THR A 53 4.68 -8.91 4.77
CA THR A 53 6.07 -9.32 4.59
C THR A 53 6.10 -10.79 4.20
N ASP A 54 6.83 -11.11 3.13
CA ASP A 54 7.12 -12.48 2.70
C ASP A 54 8.63 -12.68 2.45
N GLU A 55 9.02 -13.81 1.85
CA GLU A 55 10.40 -14.15 1.52
C GLU A 55 11.06 -13.20 0.50
N HIS A 56 10.28 -12.39 -0.20
CA HIS A 56 10.76 -11.39 -1.17
C HIS A 56 10.76 -9.96 -0.60
N GLY A 57 10.28 -9.78 0.64
CA GLY A 57 10.29 -8.52 1.39
C GLY A 57 8.89 -7.96 1.63
N ASP A 58 8.83 -6.64 1.82
CA ASP A 58 7.58 -5.95 2.15
C ASP A 58 6.76 -5.61 0.89
N TYR A 59 5.45 -5.76 0.99
CA TYR A 59 4.52 -5.41 -0.07
C TYR A 59 3.16 -4.90 0.47
N LEU A 60 2.47 -4.13 -0.36
CA LEU A 60 1.06 -3.75 -0.19
C LEU A 60 0.20 -4.62 -1.11
N ASP A 61 -0.93 -5.11 -0.58
CA ASP A 61 -1.85 -5.96 -1.34
C ASP A 61 -3.14 -5.22 -1.71
N PHE A 62 -3.26 -4.82 -2.98
CA PHE A 62 -4.45 -4.16 -3.50
C PHE A 62 -5.51 -5.14 -4.05
N THR A 63 -5.23 -6.45 -4.09
CA THR A 63 -6.10 -7.45 -4.75
C THR A 63 -7.50 -7.54 -4.13
N LYS A 64 -7.64 -7.17 -2.84
CA LYS A 64 -8.91 -7.13 -2.10
C LYS A 64 -9.56 -5.75 -2.05
N THR A 65 -8.98 -4.76 -2.72
CA THR A 65 -9.51 -3.40 -2.79
C THR A 65 -10.20 -3.14 -4.12
N ARG A 66 -10.89 -2.01 -4.26
CA ARG A 66 -11.42 -1.56 -5.57
C ARG A 66 -10.33 -1.31 -6.61
N TYR A 67 -9.06 -1.31 -6.21
CA TYR A 67 -7.89 -1.02 -7.04
C TYR A 67 -7.06 -2.26 -7.39
N LYS A 68 -7.71 -3.43 -7.49
CA LYS A 68 -7.11 -4.74 -7.80
C LYS A 68 -6.14 -4.76 -9.00
N GLN A 69 -6.27 -3.82 -9.94
CA GLN A 69 -5.37 -3.65 -11.09
C GLN A 69 -3.91 -3.33 -10.72
N PHE A 70 -3.67 -2.77 -9.54
CA PHE A 70 -2.31 -2.58 -9.02
C PHE A 70 -1.70 -3.90 -8.53
N GLY A 71 -2.52 -4.90 -8.21
CA GLY A 71 -2.06 -6.18 -7.69
C GLY A 71 -1.29 -6.02 -6.38
N LYS A 72 -0.24 -6.83 -6.20
CA LYS A 72 0.72 -6.65 -5.12
C LYS A 72 1.79 -5.65 -5.55
N VAL A 73 2.09 -4.73 -4.64
CA VAL A 73 3.04 -3.64 -4.85
C VAL A 73 4.20 -3.80 -3.87
N THR A 74 5.39 -4.11 -4.40
CA THR A 74 6.59 -4.32 -3.58
C THR A 74 7.21 -2.99 -3.12
N ILE A 75 7.55 -2.90 -1.84
CA ILE A 75 8.01 -1.67 -1.19
C ILE A 75 9.53 -1.45 -1.35
N LYS A 76 10.32 -2.48 -1.67
CA LYS A 76 11.79 -2.47 -1.91
C LYS A 76 12.43 -1.11 -2.23
#